data_AF-A0A447TGZ4-F1
#
_entry.id   AF-A0A447TGZ4-F1
#
_cell.length_a   1.000
_cell.length_b   1.000
_cell.length_c   1.000
_cell.angle_alpha   90.00
_cell.angle_beta   90.00
_cell.angle_gamma   90.00
#
_symmetry.space_group_name_H-M   'P 1'
#
loop_
_entity.id
_entity.type
_entity.pdbx_description
1 polymer ?
#
loop_
_entity_poly.entity_id
_entity_poly.type
_entity_poly.pdbx_seq_one_letter_code
_entity_poly.pdbx_strand_id
1 'polypeptide(L)'
;MRYDKYHAVVVGGGLVGASLALALARAGKRVALLEAGEPAVDGLEQGWDARVYAVSPANRRFLDGMGAWPDMARIGTIASMDVRGDAGGRISFSAATPTPTRWPGSSRTAGCWPRCGRSCATAARS
;
A
#
# COMPACT_ATOMS: atom_id res chain seq x y z
N MET A 1 -39.45 -18.12 5.26
CA MET A 1 -38.21 -17.31 5.22
C MET A 1 -37.11 -18.16 4.62
N ARG A 2 -36.55 -17.74 3.48
CA ARG A 2 -35.41 -18.40 2.84
C ARG A 2 -34.15 -17.72 3.38
N TYR A 3 -33.32 -18.42 4.13
CA TYR A 3 -32.00 -17.89 4.50
C TYR A 3 -31.09 -18.03 3.30
N ASP A 4 -30.75 -16.91 2.67
CA ASP A 4 -29.72 -16.91 1.65
C ASP A 4 -28.37 -17.22 2.32
N LYS A 5 -27.83 -18.39 1.97
CA LYS A 5 -26.54 -18.84 2.53
C LYS A 5 -25.39 -18.05 1.91
N TYR A 6 -24.72 -17.22 2.71
CA TYR A 6 -23.42 -16.67 2.33
C TYR A 6 -22.31 -17.68 2.62
N HIS A 7 -21.22 -17.62 1.86
CA HIS A 7 -19.99 -18.38 2.15
C HIS A 7 -19.13 -17.66 3.19
N ALA A 8 -19.19 -16.32 3.21
CA ALA A 8 -18.46 -15.49 4.16
C ALA A 8 -19.23 -14.20 4.46
N VAL A 9 -19.01 -13.67 5.66
CA VAL A 9 -19.43 -12.33 6.06
C VAL A 9 -18.17 -11.55 6.41
N VAL A 10 -17.98 -10.39 5.79
CA VAL A 10 -16.89 -9.46 6.09
C VAL A 10 -17.49 -8.30 6.87
N VAL A 11 -16.96 -8.03 8.06
CA VAL A 11 -17.38 -6.90 8.90
C VAL A 11 -16.29 -5.84 8.82
N GLY A 12 -16.62 -4.65 8.31
CA GLY A 12 -15.67 -3.58 8.03
C GLY A 12 -15.53 -3.29 6.54
N GLY A 13 -16.07 -2.17 6.08
CA GLY A 13 -16.02 -1.66 4.70
C GLY A 13 -14.79 -0.84 4.33
N GLY A 14 -13.76 -0.82 5.19
CA GLY A 14 -12.48 -0.16 4.90
C GLY A 14 -11.66 -0.87 3.79
N LEU A 15 -10.49 -0.32 3.47
CA LEU A 15 -9.62 -0.80 2.37
C LEU A 15 -9.43 -2.32 2.35
N VAL A 16 -9.11 -2.91 3.50
CA VAL A 16 -8.85 -4.35 3.59
C VAL A 16 -10.14 -5.15 3.42
N GLY A 17 -11.20 -4.82 4.14
CA GLY A 17 -12.45 -5.58 4.10
C GLY A 17 -13.17 -5.49 2.75
N ALA A 18 -13.25 -4.30 2.17
CA ALA A 18 -13.79 -4.11 0.82
C ALA A 18 -12.97 -4.88 -0.23
N SER A 19 -11.63 -4.81 -0.16
CA SER A 19 -10.78 -5.55 -1.11
C SER A 19 -10.89 -7.07 -0.97
N LEU A 20 -11.04 -7.59 0.25
CA LEU A 20 -11.26 -9.01 0.51
C LEU A 20 -12.63 -9.46 0.02
N ALA A 21 -13.68 -8.69 0.32
CA ALA A 21 -15.04 -8.99 -0.13
C ALA A 21 -15.10 -9.05 -1.66
N LEU A 22 -14.46 -8.09 -2.34
CA LEU A 22 -14.33 -8.07 -3.79
C LEU A 22 -13.56 -9.30 -4.31
N ALA A 23 -12.42 -9.64 -3.71
CA ALA A 23 -11.63 -10.80 -4.13
C ALA A 23 -12.43 -12.11 -4.02
N LEU A 24 -13.14 -12.29 -2.91
CA LEU A 24 -14.00 -13.47 -2.70
C LEU A 24 -15.18 -13.51 -3.67
N ALA A 25 -15.81 -12.36 -3.95
CA ALA A 25 -16.87 -12.27 -4.94
C ALA A 25 -16.37 -12.64 -6.35
N ARG A 26 -15.19 -12.16 -6.76
CA ARG A 26 -14.56 -12.53 -8.04
C ARG A 26 -14.18 -14.01 -8.11
N ALA A 27 -13.90 -14.65 -6.96
CA ALA A 27 -13.71 -16.09 -6.85
C ALA A 27 -15.04 -16.89 -6.84
N GLY A 28 -16.17 -16.26 -7.17
CA GLY A 28 -17.48 -16.92 -7.26
C GLY A 28 -18.14 -17.19 -5.91
N LYS A 29 -17.68 -16.57 -4.82
CA LYS A 29 -18.28 -16.73 -3.49
C LYS A 29 -19.36 -15.69 -3.26
N ARG A 30 -20.52 -16.14 -2.77
CA ARG A 30 -21.52 -15.26 -2.13
C ARG A 30 -20.96 -14.70 -0.82
N VAL A 31 -20.78 -13.39 -0.75
CA VAL A 31 -20.21 -12.69 0.41
C VAL A 31 -21.18 -11.60 0.85
N ALA A 32 -21.39 -11.47 2.16
CA ALA A 32 -22.02 -10.28 2.73
C ALA A 32 -20.94 -9.35 3.27
N LEU A 33 -20.99 -8.06 2.92
CA LEU A 33 -20.14 -7.02 3.50
C LEU A 33 -21.01 -6.16 4.41
N LEU A 34 -20.64 -6.06 5.68
CA LEU A 34 -21.33 -5.28 6.67
C LEU A 34 -20.45 -4.11 7.08
N GLU A 35 -20.94 -2.88 6.94
CA GLU A 35 -20.26 -1.68 7.40
C GLU A 35 -21.18 -0.80 8.23
N ALA A 36 -20.62 -0.17 9.27
CA ALA A 36 -21.40 0.58 10.26
C ALA A 36 -21.91 1.94 9.75
N GLY A 37 -21.24 2.52 8.76
CA GLY A 37 -21.59 3.83 8.21
C GLY A 37 -21.39 3.87 6.70
N GLU A 38 -22.14 4.76 6.05
CA GLU A 38 -21.95 5.02 4.63
C GLU A 38 -20.57 5.65 4.40
N PRO A 39 -19.85 5.29 3.31
CA PRO A 39 -18.58 5.92 3.02
C PRO A 39 -18.77 7.43 2.88
N ALA A 40 -18.03 8.20 3.68
CA ALA A 40 -17.99 9.65 3.53
C ALA A 40 -17.25 9.99 2.22
N VAL A 41 -18.02 10.14 1.14
CA VAL A 41 -17.52 10.53 -0.18
C VAL A 41 -17.60 12.03 -0.43
N ASP A 42 -18.33 12.74 0.43
CA ASP A 42 -18.51 14.19 0.36
C ASP A 42 -17.18 14.91 0.57
N GLY A 43 -16.83 15.80 -0.37
CA GLY A 43 -15.60 16.60 -0.30
C GLY A 43 -14.32 15.92 -0.83
N LEU A 44 -14.37 14.65 -1.29
CA LEU A 44 -13.25 13.98 -1.95
C LEU A 44 -12.79 14.64 -3.26
N GLU A 45 -13.63 15.52 -3.82
CA GLU A 45 -13.38 16.36 -5.00
C GLU A 45 -12.78 17.72 -4.63
N GLN A 46 -12.92 18.16 -3.37
CA GLN A 46 -12.66 19.54 -2.94
C GLN A 46 -11.43 19.68 -2.01
N GLY A 47 -10.78 18.58 -1.63
CA GLY A 47 -9.63 18.62 -0.72
C GLY A 47 -8.88 17.29 -0.57
N TRP A 48 -7.77 17.36 0.15
CA TRP A 48 -6.92 16.23 0.50
C TRP A 48 -7.53 15.47 1.71
N ASP A 49 -7.85 14.19 1.54
CA ASP A 49 -8.26 13.33 2.66
C ASP A 49 -7.04 13.03 3.56
N ALA A 50 -7.19 13.15 4.87
CA ALA A 50 -6.15 12.81 5.84
C ALA A 50 -5.75 11.32 5.79
N ARG A 51 -6.56 10.46 5.17
CA ARG A 51 -6.33 9.02 5.00
C ARG A 51 -5.37 8.74 3.83
N VAL A 52 -4.10 9.10 4.00
CA VAL A 52 -3.05 8.75 3.05
C VAL A 52 -2.44 7.39 3.39
N TYR A 53 -2.37 6.49 2.41
CA TYR A 53 -1.80 5.16 2.58
C TYR A 53 -0.57 4.95 1.71
N ALA A 54 0.51 4.47 2.31
CA ALA A 54 1.65 3.93 1.56
C ALA A 54 1.31 2.53 1.06
N VAL A 55 1.06 2.39 -0.24
CA VAL A 55 0.67 1.11 -0.84
C VAL A 55 1.90 0.40 -1.40
N SER A 56 2.13 -0.85 -0.95
CA SER A 56 3.24 -1.67 -1.46
C SER A 56 3.02 -2.07 -2.93
N PRO A 57 4.09 -2.41 -3.68
CA PRO A 57 3.95 -2.92 -5.04
C PRO A 57 3.08 -4.18 -5.16
N ALA A 58 3.06 -5.05 -4.13
CA ALA A 58 2.23 -6.24 -4.12
C ALA A 58 0.74 -5.89 -3.99
N ASN A 59 0.41 -4.97 -3.08
CA ASN A 59 -0.95 -4.47 -2.91
C ASN A 59 -1.45 -3.74 -4.17
N ARG A 60 -0.58 -2.97 -4.83
CA ARG A 60 -0.90 -2.35 -6.12
C ARG A 60 -1.28 -3.40 -7.16
N ARG A 61 -0.45 -4.42 -7.37
CA ARG A 61 -0.73 -5.51 -8.33
C ARG A 61 -2.04 -6.23 -8.02
N PHE A 62 -2.32 -6.46 -6.72
CA PHE A 62 -3.55 -7.09 -6.28
C PHE A 62 -4.79 -6.26 -6.62
N LEU A 63 -4.78 -4.97 -6.29
CA LEU A 63 -5.89 -4.06 -6.59
C LEU A 63 -6.08 -3.87 -8.10
N ASP A 64 -4.98 -3.73 -8.84
CA ASP A 64 -4.97 -3.61 -10.30
C ASP A 64 -5.56 -4.86 -10.98
N GLY A 65 -5.18 -6.06 -10.53
CA GLY A 65 -5.75 -7.32 -11.00
C GLY A 65 -7.25 -7.48 -10.75
N MET A 66 -7.81 -6.68 -9.83
CA MET A 66 -9.25 -6.61 -9.57
C MET A 66 -9.93 -5.40 -10.22
N GLY A 67 -9.20 -4.54 -10.93
CA GLY A 67 -9.71 -3.30 -11.51
C GLY A 67 -10.10 -2.25 -10.46
N ALA A 68 -9.54 -2.34 -9.26
CA ALA A 68 -9.83 -1.44 -8.13
C ALA A 68 -8.69 -0.44 -7.86
N TRP A 69 -7.66 -0.42 -8.72
CA TRP A 69 -6.58 0.56 -8.61
C TRP A 69 -7.09 1.96 -9.03
N PRO A 70 -6.86 3.01 -8.22
CA PRO A 70 -7.39 4.35 -8.50
C PRO A 70 -6.62 5.05 -9.63
N ASP A 71 -7.19 6.15 -10.11
CA ASP A 71 -6.55 7.05 -11.08
C ASP A 71 -5.21 7.59 -10.55
N MET A 72 -4.22 7.71 -11.44
CA MET A 72 -2.91 8.28 -11.16
C MET A 72 -2.98 9.73 -10.64
N ALA A 73 -4.03 10.49 -10.98
CA ALA A 73 -4.25 11.84 -10.46
C ALA A 73 -4.42 11.88 -8.92
N ARG A 74 -4.82 10.75 -8.31
CA ARG A 74 -4.97 10.61 -6.85
C ARG A 74 -3.74 9.98 -6.19
N ILE A 75 -2.65 9.76 -6.93
CA ILE A 75 -1.45 9.05 -6.44
C ILE A 75 -0.26 10.01 -6.37
N GLY A 76 0.18 10.30 -5.15
CA GLY A 76 1.45 11.00 -4.89
C GLY A 76 2.62 10.02 -4.91
N THR A 77 3.59 10.23 -5.81
CA THR A 77 4.83 9.42 -5.82
C THR A 77 5.81 9.95 -4.78
N ILE A 78 6.24 9.08 -3.87
CA ILE A 78 7.29 9.41 -2.89
C ILE A 78 8.65 9.20 -3.55
N ALA A 79 9.32 10.29 -3.91
CA ALA A 79 10.64 10.26 -4.56
C ALA A 79 11.80 10.13 -3.56
N SER A 80 11.62 10.58 -2.32
CA SER A 80 12.65 10.48 -1.27
C SER A 80 12.03 10.43 0.12
N MET A 81 12.74 9.82 1.07
CA MET A 81 12.40 9.78 2.49
C MET A 81 13.64 10.08 3.33
N ASP A 82 13.53 11.02 4.27
CA ASP A 82 14.57 11.32 5.27
C ASP A 82 14.06 10.86 6.64
N VAL A 83 14.64 9.79 7.17
CA VAL A 83 14.28 9.22 8.47
C VAL A 83 15.29 9.67 9.50
N ARG A 84 14.81 10.30 10.58
CA ARG A 84 15.63 10.79 11.69
C ARG A 84 15.20 10.10 12.97
N GLY A 85 16.16 9.62 13.73
CA GLY A 85 15.96 9.04 15.05
C GLY A 85 16.29 10.05 16.14
N ASP A 86 15.65 9.90 17.30
CA ASP A 86 15.74 10.85 18.42
C ASP A 86 17.14 10.95 19.02
N ALA A 87 17.97 9.91 18.85
CA ALA A 87 19.37 9.89 19.27
C ALA A 87 20.35 10.37 18.18
N GLY A 88 19.87 11.15 17.19
CA GLY A 88 20.70 11.70 16.11
C GLY A 88 20.99 10.73 14.95
N GLY A 89 20.35 9.57 14.93
CA GLY A 89 20.44 8.63 13.81
C GLY A 89 19.77 9.18 12.55
N ARG A 90 20.32 8.91 11.37
CA ARG A 90 19.74 9.35 10.09
C ARG A 90 19.86 8.27 9.02
N ILE A 91 18.77 8.04 8.30
CA ILE A 91 18.72 7.16 7.12
C ILE A 91 17.99 7.92 6.02
N SER A 92 18.55 7.99 4.83
CA SER A 92 17.90 8.61 3.68
C SER A 92 17.66 7.58 2.58
N PHE A 93 16.46 7.60 2.01
CA PHE A 93 16.04 6.76 0.90
C PHE A 93 15.72 7.66 -0.30
N SER A 94 16.14 7.24 -1.50
CA SER A 94 15.77 7.86 -2.77
C SER A 94 15.20 6.80 -3.69
N ALA A 95 14.08 7.11 -4.35
CA ALA A 95 13.58 6.28 -5.43
C ALA A 95 14.53 6.41 -6.63
N ALA A 96 15.33 5.39 -6.89
CA ALA A 96 16.00 5.27 -8.18
C ALA A 96 14.94 4.88 -9.23
N THR A 97 15.11 5.36 -10.48
CA THR A 97 14.24 4.95 -11.60
C THR A 97 14.15 3.43 -11.63
N PRO A 98 12.94 2.83 -11.57
CA PRO A 98 12.81 1.39 -11.65
C PRO A 98 13.28 0.94 -13.05
N THR A 99 14.47 0.37 -13.12
CA THR A 99 14.91 -0.35 -14.32
C THR A 99 13.96 -1.54 -14.49
N PRO A 100 13.40 -1.79 -15.68
CA PRO A 100 12.50 -2.92 -15.90
C PRO A 100 13.30 -4.21 -15.77
N THR A 101 13.43 -4.71 -14.55
CA THR A 101 14.04 -6.00 -14.28
C THR A 101 12.95 -7.06 -14.42
N ARG A 102 13.06 -7.83 -15.49
CA ARG A 102 12.41 -9.13 -15.69
C ARG A 102 12.54 -9.93 -14.40
N TRP A 103 11.42 -10.20 -13.73
CA TRP A 103 11.33 -11.00 -12.52
C TRP A 103 11.75 -12.44 -12.83
N PRO A 104 12.90 -12.94 -12.35
CA PRO A 104 13.21 -14.36 -12.44
C PRO A 104 12.50 -15.06 -11.28
N GLY A 105 11.85 -16.18 -11.58
CA GLY A 105 11.03 -16.93 -10.65
C GLY A 105 11.68 -17.19 -9.28
N SER A 106 10.82 -17.13 -8.26
CA SER A 106 10.90 -17.84 -6.98
C SER A 106 12.28 -18.35 -6.54
N SER A 107 12.90 -17.66 -5.59
CA SER A 107 13.11 -18.16 -4.22
C SER A 107 13.98 -17.20 -3.42
N ARG A 108 13.55 -16.93 -2.18
CA ARG A 108 14.34 -16.42 -1.05
C ARG A 108 15.54 -15.52 -1.37
N THR A 109 15.32 -14.21 -1.30
CA THR A 109 15.96 -13.31 -0.32
C THR A 109 15.46 -11.89 -0.54
N ALA A 110 14.89 -11.28 0.50
CA ALA A 110 14.60 -9.86 0.53
C ALA A 110 15.93 -9.11 0.46
N GLY A 111 16.20 -8.47 -0.67
CA GLY A 111 17.46 -7.78 -0.92
C GLY A 111 17.25 -6.57 -1.82
N CYS A 112 16.68 -5.50 -1.26
CA CYS A 112 16.79 -4.15 -1.79
C CYS A 112 16.89 -3.18 -0.61
N TRP A 113 18.05 -3.16 0.03
CA TRP A 113 18.48 -2.07 0.90
C TRP A 113 19.85 -1.59 0.39
N PRO A 114 19.98 -0.34 -0.09
CA PRO A 114 21.26 0.17 -0.52
C PRO A 114 22.17 0.39 0.70
N ARG A 115 23.25 -0.38 0.74
CA ARG A 115 24.61 0.01 1.12
C ARG A 115 24.70 1.18 2.12
N CYS A 116 24.84 0.83 3.40
CA CYS A 116 25.34 1.73 4.45
C CYS A 116 26.70 2.30 4.00
N GLY A 117 26.71 3.58 3.63
CA GLY A 117 27.91 4.27 3.18
C GLY A 117 28.90 4.43 4.33
N ARG A 118 29.99 3.67 4.30
CA ARG A 118 31.20 3.97 5.07
C ARG A 118 31.78 5.28 4.56
N SER A 119 31.42 6.39 5.18
CA SER A 119 32.21 7.63 5.19
C SER A 119 31.89 8.46 6.44
N CYS A 120 32.02 7.84 7.60
CA CYS A 120 32.22 8.55 8.86
C CYS A 120 33.71 8.41 9.23
N ALA A 121 34.55 8.97 8.39
CA ALA A 121 35.95 9.21 8.69
C ALA A 121 36.27 10.60 8.14
N THR A 122 36.71 11.50 9.04
CA THR A 122 37.23 12.86 8.80
C THR A 122 36.24 14.02 8.93
N ALA A 123 35.99 14.41 10.19
CA ALA A 123 35.83 15.79 10.69
C ALA A 123 35.52 15.66 12.21
N ALA A 124 36.44 15.39 13.14
CA ALA A 124 37.72 16.02 13.44
C ALA A 124 37.62 17.55 13.61
N ARG A 125 37.42 17.97 14.86
CA ARG A 125 38.02 19.16 15.48
C ARG A 125 37.86 20.49 14.73
N SER A 126 36.84 21.26 15.08
CA SER A 126 36.91 22.67 15.51
C SER A 126 35.49 23.19 15.75
#